data_AF-A0A7X4YLP4-F1
#
_entry.id   AF-A0A7X4YLP4-F1
#
_cell.length_a   1.000
_cell.length_b   1.000
_cell.length_c   1.000
_cell.angle_alpha   90.00
_cell.angle_beta   90.00
_cell.angle_gamma   90.00
#
_symmetry.space_group_name_H-M   'P 1'
#
loop_
_entity.id
_entity.type
_entity.pdbx_description
1 polymer ?
#
loop_
_entity_poly.entity_id
_entity_poly.type
_entity_poly.pdbx_seq_one_letter_code
_entity_poly.pdbx_strand_id
1 'polypeptide(L)'
;MANTKAVLQPDLVLITWSKNPLVVGSARRIVASRVIGSSRPCTASLAAGTLLSTALACLLDNDIGFKIVFRKKTSSISGYLLLQRKS
;
A
#
# COMPACT_ATOMS: atom_id res chain seq x y z
N MET A 1 11.14 -38.18 -4.28
CA MET A 1 11.25 -36.72 -4.45
C MET A 1 10.00 -36.09 -3.88
N ALA A 2 10.11 -35.33 -2.79
CA ALA A 2 8.96 -34.65 -2.20
C ALA A 2 8.54 -33.51 -3.13
N ASN A 3 7.31 -33.57 -3.64
CA ASN A 3 6.75 -32.55 -4.51
C ASN A 3 6.25 -31.40 -3.62
N THR A 4 7.17 -30.55 -3.18
CA THR A 4 6.86 -29.39 -2.32
C THR A 4 5.98 -28.44 -3.14
N LYS A 5 4.67 -28.42 -2.89
CA LYS A 5 3.79 -27.37 -3.41
C LYS A 5 4.35 -26.04 -2.91
N ALA A 6 4.99 -25.27 -3.78
CA ALA A 6 5.34 -23.89 -3.50
C ALA A 6 4.03 -23.15 -3.29
N VAL A 7 3.70 -22.86 -2.02
CA VAL A 7 2.56 -22.02 -1.70
C VAL A 7 2.88 -20.64 -2.25
N LEU A 8 2.15 -20.22 -3.28
CA LEU A 8 2.21 -18.86 -3.80
C LEU A 8 1.91 -17.91 -2.65
N GLN A 9 2.93 -17.18 -2.20
CA GLN A 9 2.72 -16.10 -1.23
C GLN A 9 2.03 -14.95 -1.96
N PRO A 10 0.95 -14.39 -1.38
CA PRO A 10 0.29 -13.26 -1.99
C PRO A 10 1.19 -12.02 -1.95
N ASP A 11 1.12 -11.18 -2.99
CA ASP A 11 1.77 -9.88 -2.94
C ASP A 11 1.05 -8.98 -1.94
N LEU A 12 1.80 -8.43 -0.99
CA LEU A 12 1.29 -7.55 0.05
C LEU A 12 1.99 -6.21 0.00
N VAL A 13 1.23 -5.13 0.21
CA VAL A 13 1.77 -3.78 0.36
C VAL A 13 1.19 -3.16 1.63
N LEU A 14 2.05 -2.93 2.61
CA LEU A 14 1.73 -2.14 3.80
C LEU A 14 2.17 -0.70 3.57
N ILE A 15 1.24 0.25 3.70
CA ILE A 15 1.51 1.68 3.58
C ILE A 15 1.17 2.38 4.89
N THR A 16 2.13 3.09 5.45
CA THR A 16 1.92 4.02 6.55
C THR A 16 1.85 5.44 5.98
N TRP A 17 0.87 6.23 6.41
CA TRP A 17 0.66 7.58 5.92
C TRP A 17 0.42 8.57 7.06
N SER A 18 0.73 9.83 6.78
CA SER A 18 0.40 10.98 7.63
C SER A 18 -0.11 12.15 6.79
N LYS A 19 -0.72 13.15 7.43
CA LYS A 19 -1.03 14.45 6.83
C LYS A 19 -0.46 15.55 7.72
N ASN A 20 -0.18 16.72 7.15
CA ASN A 20 0.33 17.85 7.91
C ASN A 20 -0.75 18.38 8.88
N PRO A 21 -0.55 18.34 10.21
CA PRO A 21 -1.55 18.81 11.17
C PRO A 21 -1.78 20.32 11.14
N LEU A 22 -0.80 21.10 10.67
CA LEU A 22 -0.84 22.57 10.69
C LEU A 22 -1.59 23.16 9.50
N VAL A 23 -1.88 22.36 8.48
CA VAL A 23 -2.56 22.80 7.25
C VAL A 23 -3.86 22.03 7.11
N VAL A 24 -4.98 22.73 7.30
CA VAL A 24 -6.33 22.19 7.11
C VAL A 24 -6.46 21.69 5.67
N GLY A 25 -6.99 20.47 5.50
CA GLY A 25 -7.14 19.85 4.18
C GLY A 25 -5.86 19.31 3.56
N SER A 26 -4.73 19.27 4.29
CA SER A 26 -3.47 18.74 3.77
C SER A 26 -3.61 17.31 3.25
N ALA A 27 -2.96 17.04 2.11
CA ALA A 27 -2.99 15.75 1.49
C ALA A 27 -2.26 14.70 2.34
N ARG A 28 -2.76 13.45 2.30
CA ARG A 28 -2.08 12.33 2.95
C ARG A 28 -0.85 11.94 2.13
N ARG A 29 0.29 11.82 2.79
CA ARG A 29 1.57 11.40 2.20
C ARG A 29 2.06 10.11 2.84
N ILE A 30 2.75 9.30 2.04
CA ILE A 30 3.38 8.07 2.52
C ILE A 30 4.55 8.44 3.44
N VAL A 31 4.57 7.85 4.63
CA VAL A 31 5.71 7.92 5.55
C VAL A 31 6.64 6.74 5.29
N ALA A 32 6.06 5.55 5.11
CA ALA A 32 6.79 4.34 4.81
C ALA A 32 5.90 3.35 4.04
N SER A 33 6.53 2.52 3.22
CA SER A 33 5.90 1.38 2.58
C SER A 33 6.74 0.13 2.81
N ARG A 34 6.08 -1.03 2.91
CA ARG A 34 6.72 -2.36 2.94
C ARG A 34 6.02 -3.26 1.95
N VAL A 35 6.81 -3.99 1.16
CA VAL A 35 6.31 -4.88 0.12
C VAL A 35 6.78 -6.31 0.44
N ILE A 36 5.86 -7.26 0.38
CA ILE A 36 6.15 -8.69 0.35
C ILE A 36 5.71 -9.18 -1.04
N GLY A 37 6.60 -9.87 -1.75
CA GLY A 37 6.38 -10.20 -3.17
C GLY A 37 6.69 -9.01 -4.09
N SER A 38 5.78 -8.73 -5.03
CA SER A 38 5.94 -7.68 -6.05
C SER A 38 4.86 -6.61 -5.96
N SER A 39 5.29 -5.35 -5.98
CA SER A 39 4.42 -4.18 -6.19
C SER A 39 4.52 -3.61 -7.61
N ARG A 40 5.19 -4.29 -8.55
CA ARG A 40 5.33 -3.76 -9.91
C ARG A 40 3.97 -3.72 -10.61
N PRO A 41 3.69 -2.64 -11.39
CA PRO A 41 4.58 -1.51 -11.73
C PRO A 41 4.53 -0.33 -10.73
N CYS A 42 3.74 -0.42 -9.67
CA CYS A 42 3.49 0.67 -8.72
C CYS A 42 4.64 1.02 -7.76
N THR A 43 5.84 0.43 -7.92
CA THR A 43 6.95 0.64 -6.99
C THR A 43 7.33 2.12 -6.82
N ALA A 44 7.30 2.91 -7.91
CA ALA A 44 7.64 4.33 -7.87
C ALA A 44 6.64 5.17 -7.05
N SER A 45 5.35 4.79 -7.04
CA SER A 45 4.32 5.52 -6.29
C SER A 45 4.36 5.23 -4.79
N LEU A 46 5.13 4.21 -4.35
CA LEU A 46 5.27 3.80 -2.96
C LEU A 46 6.40 4.51 -2.18
N ALA A 47 7.13 5.42 -2.83
CA ALA A 47 8.20 6.16 -2.19
C ALA A 47 7.70 7.06 -1.03
N ALA A 48 8.55 7.29 -0.03
CA ALA A 48 8.21 8.23 1.05
C ALA A 48 7.97 9.64 0.49
N GLY A 49 6.99 10.34 1.05
CA GLY A 49 6.57 11.67 0.62
C GLY A 49 5.59 11.68 -0.55
N THR A 50 5.38 10.59 -1.29
CA THR A 50 4.37 10.55 -2.36
C THR A 50 2.96 10.68 -1.80
N LEU A 51 2.03 11.12 -2.64
CA LEU A 51 0.62 11.18 -2.26
C LEU A 51 0.05 9.77 -2.11
N LEU A 52 -0.66 9.55 -1.00
CA LEU A 52 -1.35 8.26 -0.77
C LEU A 52 -2.37 7.97 -1.89
N SER A 53 -3.03 9.00 -2.42
CA SER A 53 -3.96 8.85 -3.55
C SER A 53 -3.29 8.34 -4.80
N THR A 54 -2.08 8.81 -5.12
CA THR A 54 -1.31 8.34 -6.29
C THR A 54 -0.92 6.87 -6.16
N ALA A 55 -0.48 6.45 -4.97
CA ALA A 55 -0.18 5.04 -4.71
C ALA A 55 -1.43 4.16 -4.83
N LEU A 56 -2.55 4.59 -4.25
CA LEU A 56 -3.81 3.85 -4.33
C LEU A 56 -4.38 3.80 -5.74
N ALA A 57 -4.25 4.87 -6.52
CA ALA A 57 -4.69 4.89 -7.92
C ALA A 57 -3.98 3.79 -8.73
N CYS A 58 -2.67 3.61 -8.54
CA CYS A 58 -1.94 2.54 -9.22
C CYS A 58 -2.29 1.15 -8.67
N LEU A 59 -2.27 0.98 -7.34
CA LEU A 59 -2.45 -0.35 -6.74
C LEU A 59 -3.87 -0.91 -6.96
N LEU A 60 -4.88 -0.05 -6.84
CA LEU A 60 -6.29 -0.42 -6.98
C LEU A 60 -6.77 -0.43 -8.43
N ASP A 61 -5.89 -0.10 -9.38
CA ASP A 61 -6.18 -0.28 -10.79
C ASP A 61 -6.49 -1.75 -11.08
N ASN A 62 -7.49 -1.99 -11.92
CA ASN A 62 -7.99 -3.35 -12.19
C ASN A 62 -6.93 -4.23 -12.87
N ASP A 63 -6.01 -3.64 -13.64
CA ASP A 63 -4.93 -4.36 -14.31
C ASP A 63 -3.82 -4.76 -13.33
N ILE A 64 -3.71 -4.07 -12.19
CA ILE A 64 -2.73 -4.40 -11.13
C ILE A 64 -3.33 -5.35 -10.09
N GLY A 65 -4.60 -5.15 -9.73
CA GLY A 65 -5.40 -6.12 -8.99
C GLY A 65 -5.19 -6.15 -7.47
N PHE A 66 -4.62 -5.12 -6.84
CA PHE A 66 -4.63 -5.05 -5.37
C PHE A 66 -6.00 -4.66 -4.83
N LYS A 67 -6.30 -5.16 -3.62
CA LYS A 67 -7.43 -4.71 -2.80
C LYS A 67 -6.95 -4.32 -1.42
N ILE A 68 -7.60 -3.35 -0.80
CA ILE A 68 -7.38 -3.04 0.62
C ILE A 68 -7.98 -4.19 1.43
N VAL A 69 -7.15 -4.87 2.23
CA VAL A 69 -7.58 -5.93 3.16
C VAL A 69 -7.60 -5.45 4.61
N PHE A 70 -6.88 -4.37 4.92
CA PHE A 70 -6.94 -3.74 6.22
C PHE A 70 -6.72 -2.24 6.15
N ARG A 71 -7.44 -1.48 6.98
CA ARG A 71 -7.27 -0.03 7.13
C ARG A 71 -7.50 0.37 8.57
N LYS A 72 -6.55 1.12 9.14
CA LYS A 72 -6.71 1.73 10.46
C LYS A 72 -6.15 3.14 10.48
N LYS A 73 -6.89 4.06 11.10
CA LYS A 73 -6.36 5.35 11.52
C LYS A 73 -5.73 5.18 12.90
N THR A 74 -4.48 5.58 13.05
CA THR A 74 -3.79 5.62 14.36
C THR A 74 -4.06 6.94 15.06
N SER A 75 -4.39 8.00 14.32
CA SER A 75 -4.88 9.28 14.84
C SER A 75 -5.73 10.01 13.81
N SER A 76 -6.14 11.25 14.10
CA SER A 76 -6.81 12.13 13.14
C SER A 76 -5.92 12.51 11.93
N ILE A 77 -4.59 12.36 12.07
CA ILE A 77 -3.59 12.77 11.07
C ILE A 77 -2.75 11.62 10.51
N SER A 78 -2.91 10.40 11.00
CA SER A 78 -2.05 9.27 10.61
C SER A 78 -2.81 7.95 10.57
N GLY A 79 -2.25 6.99 9.84
CA GLY A 79 -2.78 5.63 9.78
C GLY A 79 -1.98 4.74 8.87
N TYR A 80 -2.51 3.54 8.64
CA TYR A 80 -1.91 2.56 7.75
C TYR A 80 -2.96 1.76 6.98
N LEU A 81 -2.52 1.22 5.84
CA LEU A 81 -3.29 0.39 4.92
C LEU A 81 -2.50 -0.88 4.62
N LEU A 82 -3.15 -2.04 4.63
CA LEU A 82 -2.61 -3.26 4.04
C LEU A 82 -3.40 -3.57 2.78
N LEU A 83 -2.68 -3.77 1.69
CA LEU A 83 -3.22 -4.21 0.42
C LEU A 83 -2.70 -5.60 0.08
N GLN A 84 -3.53 -6.38 -0.60
CA GLN A 84 -3.19 -7.71 -1.09
C GLN A 84 -3.58 -7.82 -2.57
N ARG A 85 -2.67 -8.33 -3.42
CA ARG A 85 -2.97 -8.61 -4.82
C ARG A 85 -3.93 -9.80 -4.92
N LYS A 86 -4.99 -9.66 -5.69
CA LYS A 86 -5.86 -10.78 -6.06
C LYS A 86 -5.03 -11.77 -6.88
N SER A 87 -5.05 -13.04 -6.47
CA SER A 87 -4.45 -14.15 -7.21
C SER A 87 -5.38 -14.61 -8.32
#